data_AF-A0A927D733-F1
#
_entry.id   AF-A0A927D733-F1
#
_cell.length_a   1.000
_cell.length_b   1.000
_cell.length_c   1.000
_cell.angle_alpha   90.00
_cell.angle_beta   90.00
_cell.angle_gamma   90.00
#
_symmetry.space_group_name_H-M   'P 1'
#
loop_
_entity.id
_entity.type
_entity.pdbx_description
1 polymer ?
#
loop_
_entity_poly.entity_id
_entity_poly.type
_entity_poly.pdbx_seq_one_letter_code
_entity_poly.pdbx_strand_id
1 'polypeptide(L)' 'MACTTKAELITLTQKEYAKIQKLLAPLDHAAASLGEPGVSIKDMIGHRAHWTDLCLRWYTDGKAGQEVFFPAEG' A
#
# COMPACT_ATOMS: atom_id res chain seq x y z
N MET A 1 5.02 -17.14 -4.86
CA MET A 1 4.40 -17.50 -6.16
C MET A 1 3.26 -16.53 -6.43
N ALA A 2 2.99 -16.22 -7.70
CA ALA A 2 1.87 -15.35 -8.05
C ALA A 2 0.54 -16.04 -7.71
N CYS A 3 -0.43 -15.27 -7.20
CA CYS A 3 -1.81 -15.73 -7.12
C CYS A 3 -2.40 -15.82 -8.53
N THR A 4 -3.03 -16.93 -8.87
CA THR A 4 -3.66 -17.14 -10.18
C THR A 4 -5.18 -17.05 -10.11
N THR A 5 -5.74 -16.93 -8.90
CA THR A 5 -7.17 -16.70 -8.69
C THR A 5 -7.45 -15.47 -7.81
N LYS A 6 -8.64 -14.89 -7.95
CA LYS A 6 -9.11 -13.78 -7.10
C LYS A 6 -9.12 -14.16 -5.62
N ALA A 7 -9.55 -15.39 -5.29
CA ALA A 7 -9.62 -15.88 -3.92
C ALA A 7 -8.23 -16.00 -3.29
N GLU A 8 -7.25 -16.51 -4.04
CA GLU A 8 -5.85 -16.54 -3.61
C GLU A 8 -5.29 -15.15 -3.37
N LEU A 9 -5.58 -14.20 -4.27
CA LEU A 9 -5.13 -12.82 -4.12
C LEU A 9 -5.70 -12.17 -2.84
N ILE A 10 -7.00 -12.31 -2.60
CA ILE A 10 -7.64 -11.79 -1.38
C ILE A 10 -7.02 -12.41 -0.12
N THR A 11 -6.88 -13.74 -0.11
CA THR A 11 -6.34 -14.49 1.04
C THR A 11 -4.91 -14.06 1.35
N LEU A 12 -4.07 -13.95 0.31
CA LEU A 12 -2.68 -13.53 0.48
C LEU A 12 -2.61 -12.07 0.97
N THR A 13 -3.39 -11.16 0.37
CA THR A 13 -3.42 -9.76 0.79
C THR A 13 -3.82 -9.61 2.25
N GLN A 14 -4.87 -10.31 2.70
CA GLN A 14 -5.30 -10.29 4.11
C GLN A 14 -4.21 -10.83 5.04
N LYS A 15 -3.56 -11.93 4.67
CA LYS A 15 -2.46 -12.53 5.43
C LYS A 15 -1.29 -11.57 5.59
N GLU A 16 -0.85 -10.92 4.51
CA GLU A 16 0.30 -10.00 4.58
C GLU A 16 -0.08 -8.69 5.31
N TYR A 17 -1.30 -8.19 5.13
CA TYR A 17 -1.79 -7.03 5.88
C TYR A 17 -1.82 -7.29 7.40
N ALA A 18 -2.29 -8.47 7.82
CA ALA A 18 -2.30 -8.85 9.23
C ALA A 18 -0.88 -8.89 9.85
N LYS A 19 0.14 -9.28 9.08
CA LYS A 19 1.54 -9.22 9.54
C LYS A 19 2.00 -7.78 9.76
N ILE A 20 1.66 -6.87 8.85
CA ILE A 20 1.97 -5.44 8.97
C ILE A 20 1.27 -4.88 10.22
N GLN A 21 -0.02 -5.16 10.41
CA GLN A 21 -0.74 -4.73 11.61
C GLN A 21 -0.07 -5.24 12.89
N LYS A 22 0.32 -6.51 12.94
CA LYS A 22 1.03 -7.10 14.08
C LYS A 22 2.38 -6.44 14.34
N LEU A 23 3.13 -6.10 13.29
CA LEU A 23 4.42 -5.40 13.38
C LEU A 23 4.26 -3.99 13.94
N LEU A 24 3.19 -3.28 13.53
CA LEU A 24 2.94 -1.89 13.92
C LEU A 24 2.27 -1.75 15.29
N ALA A 25 1.54 -2.77 15.75
CA ALA A 25 0.78 -2.74 17.00
C ALA A 25 1.56 -2.25 18.26
N PRO A 26 2.84 -2.62 18.48
CA PRO A 26 3.58 -2.16 19.66
C PRO A 26 4.25 -0.79 19.47
N LEU A 27 4.22 -0.20 18.27
CA LEU A 27 4.94 1.04 17.98
C LEU A 27 4.08 2.25 18.31
N ASP A 28 4.64 3.18 19.07
CA ASP A 28 4.09 4.54 19.15
C ASP A 28 4.59 5.41 17.98
N HIS A 29 4.08 6.64 17.90
CA HIS A 29 4.46 7.55 16.82
C HIS A 29 5.95 7.93 16.83
N ALA A 30 6.56 8.03 18.02
CA ALA A 30 7.97 8.38 18.14
C ALA A 30 8.84 7.24 17.58
N ALA A 31 8.58 6.01 18.00
CA ALA A 31 9.24 4.80 17.50
C ALA A 31 9.03 4.61 15.99
N ALA A 32 7.82 4.84 15.49
CA ALA A 32 7.53 4.73 14.06
C ALA A 32 8.23 5.80 13.19
N SER A 33 8.62 6.92 13.79
CA SER A 33 9.31 8.02 13.12
C SER A 33 10.84 7.93 13.21
N LEU A 34 11.39 6.93 13.90
CA LEU A 34 12.83 6.71 13.95
C LEU A 34 13.37 6.27 12.58
N GLY A 35 14.49 6.86 12.17
CA GLY A 35 15.16 6.60 10.90
C GLY A 35 15.59 7.89 10.21
N GLU A 36 16.30 7.75 9.10
CA GLU A 36 16.57 8.88 8.22
C GLU A 36 15.28 9.32 7.50
N PRO A 37 15.15 10.59 7.11
CA PRO A 37 14.02 11.06 6.31
C PRO A 37 13.81 10.20 5.06
N GLY A 38 12.58 9.74 4.86
CA GLY A 38 12.20 8.91 3.71
C GLY A 38 12.46 7.42 3.88
N VAL A 39 13.02 6.98 5.01
CA VAL A 39 13.27 5.56 5.31
C VAL A 39 12.75 5.11 6.68
N SER A 40 12.05 5.97 7.43
CA SER A 40 11.40 5.56 8.67
C SER A 40 10.25 4.57 8.41
N ILE A 41 9.80 3.86 9.45
CA ILE A 41 8.63 2.96 9.35
C ILE A 41 7.39 3.75 8.89
N LYS A 42 7.20 4.95 9.43
CA LYS A 42 6.15 5.87 9.00
C LYS A 42 6.24 6.18 7.50
N ASP A 43 7.44 6.52 7.01
CA ASP A 43 7.64 6.87 5.60
C ASP A 43 7.38 5.67 4.69
N MET A 44 7.86 4.49 5.07
CA MET A 44 7.63 3.26 4.32
C MET A 44 6.14 2.90 4.23
N ILE A 45 5.40 3.00 5.33
CA ILE A 45 3.95 2.76 5.34
C ILE A 45 3.22 3.82 4.52
N GLY A 46 3.59 5.10 4.66
CA GLY A 46 3.02 6.19 3.88
C GLY A 46 3.23 5.99 2.37
N HIS A 47 4.43 5.60 1.97
CA HIS A 47 4.75 5.30 0.57
C HIS A 47 3.92 4.13 0.03
N ARG A 48 3.77 3.03 0.79
CA ARG A 48 2.93 1.89 0.39
C ARG A 48 1.45 2.24 0.30
N ALA A 49 0.95 3.05 1.23
CA ALA A 49 -0.42 3.55 1.21
C ALA A 49 -0.66 4.40 -0.04
N HIS A 50 0.27 5.30 -0.37
CA HIS A 50 0.19 6.14 -1.57
C HIS A 50 0.14 5.31 -2.86
N TRP A 51 1.00 4.29 -3.00
CA TRP A 51 0.93 3.39 -4.16
C TRP A 51 -0.37 2.58 -4.24
N THR A 52 -0.89 2.14 -3.10
CA THR A 52 -2.17 1.41 -3.06
C THR A 52 -3.31 2.32 -3.50
N ASP A 53 -3.31 3.57 -3.05
CA ASP A 53 -4.28 4.59 -3.45
C ASP A 53 -4.20 4.88 -4.96
N LEU A 54 -2.99 5.07 -5.52
CA LEU A 54 -2.80 5.22 -6.96
C LEU A 54 -3.40 4.05 -7.76
N CYS A 55 -3.12 2.80 -7.35
CA CYS A 55 -3.70 1.62 -7.99
C CYS A 55 -5.24 1.63 -7.98
N LEU A 56 -5.86 2.04 -6.87
CA LEU A 56 -7.32 2.09 -6.74
C LEU A 56 -7.94 3.25 -7.52
N ARG A 57 -7.24 4.39 -7.60
CA ARG A 57 -7.64 5.53 -8.44
C ARG A 57 -7.62 5.17 -9.91
N TRP A 58 -6.55 4.57 -10.43
CA TRP A 58 -6.50 4.11 -11.83
C TRP A 58 -7.65 3.17 -12.19
N TYR A 59 -8.01 2.26 -11.29
CA TYR A 59 -9.15 1.38 -11.48
C TYR A 59 -10.48 2.17 -11.55
N THR A 60 -10.66 3.14 -10.67
CA THR A 60 -11.87 3.96 -10.58
C THR A 60 -12.02 4.87 -11.80
N ASP A 61 -10.96 5.59 -12.14
CA ASP A 61 -10.91 6.55 -13.25
C ASP A 61 -11.06 5.82 -14.59
N GLY A 62 -10.36 4.69 -14.76
CA GLY A 62 -10.50 3.84 -15.94
C GLY A 62 -11.91 3.26 -16.08
N LYS A 63 -12.56 2.88 -14.98
CA LYS A 63 -13.97 2.45 -14.98
C LYS A 63 -14.93 3.60 -15.36
N ALA A 64 -14.58 4.83 -15.02
CA ALA A 64 -15.33 6.04 -15.37
C ALA A 64 -15.05 6.54 -16.81
N GLY A 65 -14.13 5.90 -17.54
CA GLY A 65 -13.73 6.32 -18.89
C GLY A 65 -12.88 7.59 -18.92
N GLN A 66 -12.28 7.96 -17.78
CA GLN A 66 -11.35 9.08 -17.70
C GLN A 66 -9.97 8.65 -18.23
N GLU A 67 -9.17 9.64 -18.62
CA GLU A 67 -7.77 9.40 -18.96
C GLU A 67 -6.98 8.99 -17.70
N VAL A 68 -6.12 7.98 -17.84
CA VAL A 68 -5.35 7.42 -16.71
C VAL A 68 -3.86 7.50 -17.02
N PHE A 69 -3.11 8.14 -16.13
CA PHE A 69 -1.66 8.29 -16.23
C PHE A 69 -0.94 7.37 -15.23
N PHE A 70 0.03 6.59 -15.72
CA PHE A 70 0.85 5.68 -14.92
C PHE A 70 2.31 6.17 -14.83
N PRO A 71 2.93 6.26 -13.64
CA PRO A 71 2.31 6.14 -12.31
C PRO A 71 1.57 7.41 -11.85
N ALA A 72 1.81 8.54 -12.48
CA ALA A 72 1.12 9.81 -12.24
C ALA A 72 1.30 10.71 -13.47
N GLU A 73 0.55 11.82 -13.52
CA GLU A 73 0.90 12.94 -14.41
C GLU A 73 2.26 13.49 -13.97
N GLY A 74 3.20 13.57 -14.93
CA GLY A 74 4.59 13.99 -14.71
C GLY A 74 4.75 15.49 -14.52
#